data_AF-A0A060C2C6-F1
#
_entry.id   AF-A0A060C2C6-F1
#
_cell.length_a   1.000
_cell.length_b   1.000
_cell.length_c   1.000
_cell.angle_alpha   90.00
_cell.angle_beta   90.00
_cell.angle_gamma   90.00
#
_symmetry.space_group_name_H-M   'P 1'
#
loop_
_entity.id
_entity.type
_entity.pdbx_description
1 polymer ?
#
loop_
_entity_poly.entity_id
_entity_poly.type
_entity_poly.pdbx_seq_one_letter_code
_entity_poly.pdbx_strand_id
1 'polypeptide(L)'
;MSRADAFAGKIGRSDDVKTYPGIVKKLRAAGRKAYWDRKTKTIVSGKDRQSSYIGTSWAVIGDVISADEARQAIANVMADKKSHYSPAHLIQPIFLIE
;
A
#
# COMPACT_ATOMS: atom_id res chain seq x y z
N MET A 1 -16.68 -1.27 9.04
CA MET A 1 -16.07 -2.01 10.16
C MET A 1 -14.72 -2.54 9.69
N SER A 2 -13.63 -2.10 10.31
CA SER A 2 -12.27 -2.53 9.94
C SER A 2 -11.99 -3.96 10.43
N ARG A 3 -10.95 -4.62 9.89
CA ARG A 3 -10.52 -5.94 10.39
C ARG A 3 -10.15 -5.89 11.87
N ALA A 4 -9.52 -4.79 12.30
CA ALA A 4 -9.18 -4.56 13.70
C ALA A 4 -10.44 -4.46 14.58
N ASP A 5 -11.49 -3.75 14.13
CA ASP A 5 -12.77 -3.66 14.85
C ASP A 5 -13.42 -5.04 15.02
N ALA A 6 -13.37 -5.86 13.97
CA ALA A 6 -13.92 -7.21 14.01
C ALA A 6 -13.20 -8.13 15.01
N PHE A 7 -11.87 -8.04 15.10
CA PHE A 7 -11.10 -8.80 16.10
C PHE A 7 -11.30 -8.27 17.51
N ALA A 8 -11.23 -6.95 17.69
CA ALA A 8 -11.42 -6.29 18.97
C ALA A 8 -12.79 -6.61 19.58
N GLY A 9 -13.84 -6.64 18.76
CA GLY A 9 -15.18 -7.07 19.19
C GLY A 9 -15.22 -8.52 19.67
N LYS A 10 -14.51 -9.44 19.00
CA LYS A 10 -14.47 -10.86 19.37
C LYS A 10 -13.75 -11.12 20.70
N ILE A 11 -12.76 -10.29 21.05
CA ILE A 11 -11.97 -10.45 22.28
C ILE A 11 -12.41 -9.52 23.40
N GLY A 12 -13.53 -8.79 23.24
CA GLY A 12 -14.05 -7.86 24.24
C GLY A 12 -13.18 -6.61 24.46
N ARG A 13 -12.34 -6.24 23.48
CA ARG A 13 -11.40 -5.10 23.55
C ARG A 13 -11.69 -4.01 22.51
N SER A 14 -12.96 -3.77 22.20
CA SER A 14 -13.40 -2.77 21.21
C SER A 14 -12.86 -1.36 21.48
N ASP A 15 -12.54 -1.06 22.75
CA ASP A 15 -12.04 0.25 23.15
C ASP A 15 -10.62 0.54 22.64
N ASP A 16 -9.80 -0.49 22.45
CA ASP A 16 -8.41 -0.36 22.01
C ASP A 16 -8.28 0.20 20.60
N VAL A 17 -9.29 -0.03 19.75
CA VAL A 17 -9.26 0.31 18.32
C VAL A 17 -10.06 1.57 17.99
N LYS A 18 -10.69 2.23 18.98
CA LYS A 18 -11.51 3.44 18.78
C LYS A 18 -10.77 4.54 18.02
N THR A 19 -9.46 4.66 18.20
CA THR A 19 -8.64 5.70 17.57
C THR A 19 -8.14 5.33 16.17
N TYR A 20 -8.19 4.05 15.80
CA TYR A 20 -7.56 3.52 14.58
C TYR A 20 -8.12 4.14 13.30
N PRO A 21 -9.43 4.40 13.14
CA PRO A 21 -9.94 5.05 11.93
C PRO A 21 -9.26 6.40 11.64
N GLY A 22 -9.01 7.19 12.69
CA GLY A 22 -8.31 8.47 12.58
C GLY A 22 -6.85 8.30 12.17
N ILE A 23 -6.16 7.31 12.74
CA ILE A 23 -4.76 6.98 12.41
C ILE A 23 -4.64 6.48 10.97
N VAL A 24 -5.51 5.56 10.54
CA VAL A 24 -5.54 5.02 9.17
C VAL A 24 -5.74 6.13 8.14
N LYS A 25 -6.64 7.09 8.40
CA LYS A 25 -6.84 8.26 7.52
C LYS A 25 -5.56 9.08 7.37
N LYS A 26 -4.85 9.33 8.48
CA LYS A 26 -3.58 10.08 8.48
C LYS A 26 -2.48 9.32 7.73
N LEU A 27 -2.35 8.01 7.96
CA LEU A 27 -1.37 7.16 7.31
C LEU A 27 -1.59 7.09 5.80
N ARG A 28 -2.83 6.93 5.34
CA ARG A 28 -3.16 6.94 3.91
C ARG A 28 -2.82 8.28 3.26
N ALA A 29 -3.16 9.39 3.91
CA ALA A 29 -2.81 10.72 3.42
C ALA A 29 -1.30 10.93 3.32
N ALA A 30 -0.54 10.50 4.34
CA ALA A 30 0.91 10.57 4.35
C ALA A 30 1.54 9.67 3.28
N GLY A 31 1.09 8.42 3.17
CA GLY A 31 1.54 7.48 2.14
C GLY A 31 1.26 7.99 0.74
N ARG A 32 0.08 8.57 0.50
CA ARG A 32 -0.25 9.19 -0.79
C ARG A 32 0.69 10.35 -1.09
N LYS A 33 0.97 11.22 -0.12
CA LYS A 33 1.90 12.35 -0.29
C LYS A 33 3.33 11.87 -0.59
N ALA A 34 3.78 10.80 0.04
CA ALA A 34 5.14 10.30 -0.08
C ALA A 34 5.39 9.51 -1.37
N TYR A 35 4.46 8.60 -1.72
CA TYR A 35 4.73 7.53 -2.68
C TYR A 35 4.00 7.68 -4.02
N TRP A 36 2.92 8.46 -4.09
CA TRP A 36 2.20 8.65 -5.35
C TRP A 36 2.92 9.65 -6.24
N ASP A 37 3.39 9.20 -7.40
CA ASP A 37 3.91 10.09 -8.43
C ASP A 37 2.81 10.47 -9.43
N ARG A 38 2.35 11.71 -9.36
CA ARG A 38 1.28 12.22 -10.23
C ARG A 38 1.69 12.34 -11.70
N LYS A 39 2.98 12.43 -12.01
CA LYS A 39 3.49 12.60 -13.38
C LYS A 39 3.49 11.27 -14.11
N THR A 40 4.09 10.25 -13.50
CA THR A 40 4.19 8.90 -14.07
C THR A 40 2.96 8.05 -13.77
N LYS A 41 2.06 8.52 -12.89
CA LYS A 41 0.89 7.76 -12.40
C LYS A 41 1.29 6.41 -11.82
N THR A 42 2.40 6.38 -11.08
CA THR A 42 2.94 5.16 -10.46
C THR A 42 3.21 5.36 -8.98
N ILE A 43 3.36 4.25 -8.26
CA ILE A 43 3.87 4.24 -6.89
C ILE A 43 5.39 4.13 -6.94
N VAL A 44 6.06 5.00 -6.20
CA VAL A 44 7.51 5.05 -6.11
C VAL A 44 7.98 5.07 -4.67
N SER A 45 9.15 4.48 -4.41
CA SER A 45 9.74 4.43 -3.06
C SER A 45 11.26 4.61 -3.09
N GLY A 46 11.83 4.84 -1.90
CA GLY A 46 13.27 5.03 -1.73
C GLY A 46 13.78 6.40 -2.21
N LYS A 47 15.08 6.64 -2.02
CA LYS A 47 15.73 7.90 -2.43
C LYS A 47 15.69 8.09 -3.95
N ASP A 48 15.81 6.99 -4.70
CA ASP A 48 15.86 7.00 -6.16
C ASP A 48 14.46 6.99 -6.81
N ARG A 49 13.39 7.02 -6.01
CA ARG A 49 11.99 7.00 -6.48
C ARG A 49 11.72 5.84 -7.45
N GLN A 50 12.15 4.65 -7.08
CA GLN A 50 11.99 3.45 -7.88
C GLN A 50 10.52 3.01 -7.90
N SER A 51 10.02 2.67 -9.09
CA SER A 51 8.74 1.99 -9.29
C SER A 51 8.89 0.49 -9.05
N SER A 52 7.92 -0.11 -8.37
CA SER A 52 7.88 -1.57 -8.18
C SER A 52 6.47 -2.12 -8.13
N TYR A 53 6.33 -3.37 -8.57
CA TYR A 53 5.09 -4.12 -8.49
C TYR A 53 4.59 -4.25 -7.06
N ILE A 54 5.47 -4.64 -6.15
CA ILE A 54 5.13 -4.86 -4.73
C ILE A 54 4.66 -3.56 -4.08
N GLY A 55 5.38 -2.44 -4.31
CA GLY A 55 4.96 -1.14 -3.79
C GLY A 55 3.59 -0.72 -4.33
N THR A 56 3.35 -0.95 -5.62
CA THR A 56 2.05 -0.68 -6.25
C THR A 56 0.95 -1.54 -5.64
N SER A 57 1.17 -2.85 -5.48
CA SER A 57 0.19 -3.77 -4.88
C SER A 57 -0.20 -3.37 -3.46
N TRP A 58 0.77 -3.02 -2.61
CA TRP A 58 0.50 -2.57 -1.25
C TRP A 58 -0.27 -1.25 -1.20
N ALA A 59 0.02 -0.32 -2.11
CA ALA A 59 -0.72 0.94 -2.19
C ALA A 59 -2.19 0.74 -2.58
N VAL A 60 -2.47 -0.24 -3.44
CA VAL A 60 -3.85 -0.61 -3.81
C VAL A 60 -4.56 -1.29 -2.65
N ILE A 61 -3.95 -2.31 -2.04
CA ILE A 61 -4.53 -3.06 -0.90
C ILE A 61 -4.77 -2.13 0.30
N GLY A 62 -3.86 -1.18 0.51
CA GLY A 62 -3.90 -0.20 1.60
C GLY A 62 -4.86 0.97 1.36
N ASP A 63 -5.47 1.08 0.17
CA ASP A 63 -6.35 2.19 -0.23
C ASP A 63 -5.62 3.55 -0.11
N VAL A 64 -4.36 3.58 -0.54
CA VAL A 64 -3.51 4.80 -0.60
C VAL A 64 -3.80 5.60 -1.88
N ILE A 65 -4.21 4.91 -2.93
CA ILE A 65 -4.63 5.46 -4.22
C ILE A 65 -6.03 4.97 -4.56
N SER A 66 -6.78 5.73 -5.37
CA SER A 66 -8.13 5.33 -5.75
C SER A 66 -8.12 4.11 -6.67
N ALA A 67 -9.26 3.42 -6.81
CA ALA A 67 -9.39 2.28 -7.73
C ALA A 67 -9.07 2.64 -9.19
N ASP A 68 -9.39 3.85 -9.63
CA ASP A 68 -9.09 4.30 -11.00
C ASP A 68 -7.60 4.60 -11.19
N GLU A 69 -6.96 5.21 -10.18
CA GLU A 69 -5.51 5.40 -10.15
C GLU A 69 -4.77 4.06 -10.07
N ALA A 70 -5.33 3.09 -9.33
CA ALA A 70 -4.77 1.75 -9.19
C ALA A 70 -4.66 1.02 -10.53
N ARG A 71 -5.71 1.08 -11.37
CA ARG A 71 -5.67 0.46 -12.71
C ARG A 71 -4.56 1.05 -13.57
N GLN A 72 -4.41 2.37 -13.54
CA GLN A 72 -3.35 3.08 -14.28
C GLN A 72 -1.96 2.74 -13.72
N ALA A 73 -1.81 2.74 -12.40
CA ALA A 73 -0.56 2.43 -11.74
C ALA A 73 -0.08 1.01 -12.03
N ILE A 74 -0.99 0.03 -12.02
CA ILE A 74 -0.70 -1.35 -12.39
C ILE A 74 -0.27 -1.44 -13.86
N ALA A 75 -1.01 -0.83 -14.79
CA ALA A 75 -0.63 -0.84 -16.19
C ALA A 75 0.74 -0.22 -16.44
N ASN A 76 1.01 0.92 -15.80
CA ASN A 76 2.27 1.66 -15.98
C ASN A 76 3.47 0.94 -15.36
N VAL A 77 3.32 0.34 -14.18
CA VAL A 77 4.40 -0.42 -13.56
C VAL A 77 4.70 -1.73 -14.30
N MET A 78 3.70 -2.33 -14.96
CA MET A 78 3.85 -3.50 -15.85
C MET A 78 4.55 -3.16 -17.17
N ALA A 79 4.33 -1.95 -17.70
CA ALA A 79 4.97 -1.48 -18.92
C ALA A 79 6.40 -0.98 -18.68
N ASP A 80 6.76 -0.65 -17.44
CA ASP A 80 8.06 -0.11 -17.08
C ASP A 80 9.13 -1.21 -17.04
N LYS A 81 10.01 -1.22 -18.05
CA LYS A 81 11.15 -2.15 -18.14
C LYS A 81 12.19 -1.97 -17.02
N LYS A 82 12.16 -0.83 -16.33
CA LYS A 82 13.00 -0.52 -15.16
C LYS A 82 12.27 -0.78 -13.85
N SER A 83 10.99 -1.19 -13.89
CA SER A 83 10.30 -1.67 -12.70
C SER A 83 11.04 -2.89 -12.18
N HIS A 84 11.50 -2.81 -10.94
CA HIS A 84 12.31 -3.87 -10.38
C HIS A 84 11.40 -5.04 -9.98
N TYR A 85 11.51 -6.13 -10.74
CA TYR A 85 11.21 -7.48 -10.29
C TYR A 85 12.56 -8.10 -9.91
N SER A 86 12.77 -8.49 -8.66
CA SER A 86 13.89 -9.39 -8.32
C SER A 86 13.32 -10.79 -8.10
N PRO A 87 13.37 -11.68 -9.11
CA PRO A 87 13.01 -13.09 -8.93
C PRO A 87 14.08 -13.88 -8.15
N ALA A 88 15.21 -13.28 -7.78
CA ALA A 88 16.31 -13.93 -7.08
C ALA A 88 16.20 -13.90 -5.55
N HIS A 89 15.19 -13.23 -4.99
CA HIS A 89 14.87 -13.29 -3.56
C HIS A 89 13.58 -14.09 -3.35
N LEU A 90 13.71 -15.41 -3.51
CA LEU A 90 12.66 -16.40 -3.29
C LEU A 90 12.23 -16.54 -1.81
N ILE A 91 12.11 -15.46 -1.02
CA ILE A 91 11.32 -15.45 0.23
C ILE A 91 10.86 -13.99 0.49
N GLN A 92 9.68 -13.64 -0.02
CA GLN A 92 8.69 -12.90 0.77
C GLN A 92 7.34 -13.55 0.43
N PRO A 93 7.02 -14.70 1.06
CA PRO A 93 5.81 -15.45 0.79
C PRO A 93 4.61 -14.65 1.28
N ILE A 94 3.95 -13.91 0.39
CA ILE A 94 2.52 -13.58 0.43
C ILE A 94 1.95 -12.80 1.65
N PHE A 95 2.69 -12.61 2.73
CA PHE A 95 2.33 -11.89 3.96
C PHE A 95 3.63 -11.68 4.73
N LEU A 96 4.02 -10.44 5.04
CA LEU A 96 4.75 -10.12 6.27
C LEU A 96 4.83 -8.60 6.42
N ILE A 97 3.99 -8.11 7.32
CA ILE A 97 4.28 -6.96 8.17
C ILE A 97 5.26 -7.51 9.22
N GLU A 98 6.52 -7.08 9.18
CA GLU A 98 7.43 -6.97 10.32
C GLU A 98 8.26 -5.69 10.17
#